data_AF-A0A1B7MQZ5-F1
#
_entry.id   AF-A0A1B7MQZ5-F1
#
_cell.length_a   1.000
_cell.length_b   1.000
_cell.length_c   1.000
_cell.angle_alpha   90.00
_cell.angle_beta   90.00
_cell.angle_gamma   90.00
#
_symmetry.space_group_name_H-M   'P 1'
#
loop_
_entity.id
_entity.type
_entity.pdbx_description
1 polymer ?
#
loop_
_entity_poly.entity_id
_entity_poly.type
_entity_poly.pdbx_seq_one_letter_code
_entity_poly.pdbx_strand_id
1 'polypeptide(L)'
;MVHFYNTLVAAAAAFACFGEVASVPLEEKLRSLTPKAKSVLKRATPVAPYFVVYSDAYVSTEPTPSEILGFNVFALSFLEEYGGADQAQEWEELTASQRSSILAEYEAAGISLIVSLFGSTETPTSSGYDPIDTANTMAAWVIEYGLQGVDIDYEASYMASDFAAFDAGTGAAEDWLISFTTQLRTQLPQGQYILTHAPVAPWFSPGMWGGGGYLYVDSMVGSMIDWYNVQYYNQGTTEYTTCDGLLYTSSTTWPESALFQISASGISLDKLVIGKPATSAQATNGYMDPTTLASCVSEAYAAGWNAGVMVWEYPDAAASWIATVRGDTWPESATPTPTTTATTTTSPTATSTSTSTTGTGTGSCAGVSAWTTGVAYTGGAEVTYAGSLWTAQWWTENDTPGGPAGVWIDDGACTAAAATPAVNYKVLPPPAITPAPAS
;
A
#
# COMPACT_ATOMS: atom_id res chain seq x y z
N MET A 1 27.94 -41.90 38.29
CA MET A 1 27.05 -41.84 37.12
C MET A 1 25.65 -41.57 37.65
N VAL A 2 25.35 -40.30 37.92
CA VAL A 2 24.22 -39.86 38.75
C VAL A 2 23.63 -38.60 38.10
N HIS A 3 22.34 -38.68 37.79
CA HIS A 3 21.34 -37.61 37.67
C HIS A 3 21.13 -36.82 36.36
N PHE A 4 19.83 -36.53 36.18
CA PHE A 4 19.14 -35.53 35.36
C PHE A 4 18.84 -35.86 33.89
N TYR A 5 17.57 -36.19 33.63
CA TYR A 5 16.70 -35.86 32.47
C TYR A 5 15.37 -36.61 32.73
N ASN A 6 14.15 -36.10 32.64
CA ASN A 6 13.62 -34.76 32.43
C ASN A 6 12.13 -34.80 32.83
N THR A 7 11.73 -34.04 33.83
CA THR A 7 10.33 -33.63 34.05
C THR A 7 10.06 -32.43 33.16
N LEU A 8 9.21 -32.56 32.14
CA LEU A 8 8.47 -31.45 31.49
C LEU A 8 7.46 -32.01 30.47
N VAL A 9 6.45 -32.73 30.97
CA VAL A 9 5.18 -32.96 30.27
C VAL A 9 4.08 -32.71 31.28
N ALA A 10 3.60 -31.46 31.38
CA ALA A 10 2.31 -31.08 31.97
C ALA A 10 2.20 -29.55 32.06
N ALA A 11 1.88 -28.87 30.96
CA ALA A 11 1.36 -27.49 31.00
C ALA A 11 0.50 -27.15 29.78
N ALA A 12 -0.27 -28.11 29.26
CA ALA A 12 -1.23 -27.88 28.18
C ALA A 12 -2.54 -28.60 28.48
N ALA A 13 -3.28 -28.14 29.50
CA ALA A 13 -4.72 -28.41 29.67
C ALA A 13 -5.22 -27.74 30.96
N ALA A 14 -5.59 -26.45 30.89
CA ALA A 14 -6.55 -25.85 31.81
C ALA A 14 -6.90 -24.41 31.37
N PHE A 15 -7.71 -24.25 30.33
CA PHE A 15 -8.54 -23.04 30.18
C PHE A 15 -9.82 -23.38 29.43
N ALA A 16 -10.73 -24.03 30.15
CA ALA A 16 -12.14 -24.06 29.80
C ALA A 16 -12.91 -24.09 31.12
N CYS A 17 -13.47 -22.93 31.51
CA CYS A 17 -14.81 -22.75 32.10
C CYS A 17 -14.98 -21.41 32.87
N PHE A 18 -15.94 -20.61 32.36
CA PHE A 18 -16.76 -19.55 32.97
C PHE A 18 -16.15 -18.22 33.47
N GLY A 19 -16.72 -17.13 32.94
CA GLY A 19 -16.75 -15.80 33.53
C GLY A 19 -16.63 -14.71 32.46
N GLU A 20 -17.64 -13.84 32.33
CA GLU A 20 -17.68 -12.68 31.42
C GLU A 20 -16.32 -11.98 31.31
N VAL A 21 -15.69 -12.06 30.13
CA VAL A 21 -14.49 -11.29 29.84
C VAL A 21 -14.95 -9.89 29.48
N ALA A 22 -15.05 -9.01 30.47
CA ALA A 22 -14.94 -7.59 30.21
C ALA A 22 -13.67 -7.39 29.37
N SER A 23 -13.80 -6.77 28.20
CA SER A 23 -12.69 -6.46 27.31
C SER A 23 -11.74 -5.48 28.02
N VAL A 24 -10.76 -6.03 28.73
CA VAL A 24 -9.68 -5.26 29.34
C VAL A 24 -8.83 -4.68 28.21
N PRO A 25 -8.57 -3.36 28.17
CA PRO A 25 -7.73 -2.74 27.14
C PRO A 25 -6.37 -3.43 27.06
N LEU A 26 -5.86 -3.62 25.84
CA LEU A 26 -4.58 -4.30 25.58
C LEU A 26 -3.44 -3.72 26.42
N GLU A 27 -3.45 -2.40 26.67
CA GLU A 27 -2.51 -1.73 27.57
C GLU A 27 -2.44 -2.33 28.98
N GLU A 28 -3.58 -2.70 29.58
CA GLU A 28 -3.63 -3.17 30.96
C GLU A 28 -3.14 -4.63 31.05
N LYS A 29 -3.39 -5.44 30.01
CA LYS A 29 -2.76 -6.76 29.84
C LYS A 29 -1.26 -6.65 29.64
N LEU A 30 -0.80 -5.72 28.80
CA LEU A 30 0.62 -5.47 28.56
C LEU A 30 1.33 -5.04 29.84
N ARG A 31 0.72 -4.21 30.70
CA ARG A 31 1.31 -3.74 31.98
C ARG A 31 1.77 -4.89 32.89
N SER A 32 1.04 -6.01 32.90
CA SER A 32 1.33 -7.20 33.72
C SER A 32 2.48 -8.08 33.22
N LEU A 33 2.98 -7.84 32.01
CA LEU A 33 4.04 -8.64 31.39
C LEU A 33 5.44 -8.22 31.85
N THR A 34 6.36 -9.19 31.86
CA THR A 34 7.79 -8.92 32.08
C THR A 34 8.35 -8.04 30.96
N PRO A 35 9.42 -7.25 31.19
CA PRO A 35 10.05 -6.44 30.14
C PRO A 35 10.46 -7.25 28.90
N LYS A 36 10.88 -8.51 29.09
CA LYS A 36 11.21 -9.44 28.00
C LYS A 36 9.96 -9.88 27.23
N ALA A 37 8.86 -10.19 27.91
CA ALA A 37 7.60 -10.52 27.26
C ALA A 37 7.00 -9.31 26.52
N LYS A 38 7.11 -8.10 27.10
CA LYS A 38 6.75 -6.84 26.41
C LYS A 38 7.59 -6.65 25.17
N SER A 39 8.91 -6.81 25.25
CA SER A 39 9.79 -6.62 24.11
C SER A 39 9.58 -7.66 23.02
N VAL A 40 9.22 -8.90 23.36
CA VAL A 40 8.86 -9.94 22.39
C VAL A 40 7.49 -9.64 21.74
N LEU A 41 6.48 -9.22 22.50
CA LEU A 41 5.17 -8.84 21.93
C LEU A 41 5.23 -7.59 21.05
N LYS A 42 6.09 -6.61 21.39
CA LYS A 42 6.38 -5.42 20.57
C LYS A 42 6.97 -5.76 19.18
N ARG A 43 7.51 -6.95 19.07
CA ARG A 43 8.33 -7.45 17.96
C ARG A 43 7.71 -8.69 17.31
N ALA A 44 6.49 -9.05 17.71
CA ALA A 44 5.81 -10.18 17.12
C ALA A 44 5.47 -9.86 15.67
N THR A 45 5.83 -10.75 14.76
CA THR A 45 5.44 -10.68 13.35
C THR A 45 3.91 -10.50 13.28
N PRO A 46 3.40 -9.50 12.54
CA PRO A 46 1.97 -9.33 12.31
C PRO A 46 1.34 -10.62 11.76
N VAL A 47 0.03 -10.77 11.96
CA VAL A 47 -0.75 -11.78 11.25
C VAL A 47 -1.36 -11.14 10.00
N ALA A 48 -1.45 -11.90 8.90
CA ALA A 48 -2.10 -11.44 7.68
C ALA A 48 -3.53 -10.88 7.95
N PRO A 49 -3.99 -9.87 7.20
CA PRO A 49 -3.35 -9.32 5.99
C PRO A 49 -2.20 -8.35 6.29
N TYR A 50 -1.20 -8.35 5.41
CA TYR A 50 -0.04 -7.46 5.41
C TYR A 50 -0.29 -6.30 4.44
N PHE A 51 -0.28 -5.08 4.95
CA PHE A 51 -0.40 -3.85 4.17
C PHE A 51 0.92 -3.09 4.32
N VAL A 52 1.75 -3.23 3.29
CA VAL A 52 3.14 -2.75 3.27
C VAL A 52 3.25 -1.53 2.37
N VAL A 53 3.95 -0.50 2.82
CA VAL A 53 4.32 0.65 1.99
C VAL A 53 5.82 0.93 2.12
N TYR A 54 6.48 1.12 0.98
CA TYR A 54 7.88 1.55 0.89
C TYR A 54 7.95 3.07 0.83
N SER A 55 9.12 3.62 1.15
CA SER A 55 9.39 5.05 1.06
C SER A 55 10.83 5.27 0.64
N ASP A 56 11.02 5.85 -0.54
CA ASP A 56 12.27 6.27 -1.16
C ASP A 56 12.19 7.71 -1.68
N ALA A 57 10.98 8.16 -2.06
CA ALA A 57 10.73 9.56 -2.40
C ALA A 57 11.20 10.50 -1.28
N TYR A 58 11.93 11.55 -1.66
CA TYR A 58 12.47 12.52 -0.71
C TYR A 58 11.34 13.23 0.05
N VAL A 59 11.16 12.85 1.32
CA VAL A 59 10.22 13.45 2.26
C VAL A 59 10.98 14.01 3.44
N SER A 60 10.48 15.09 4.06
CA SER A 60 11.25 15.81 5.08
C SER A 60 11.35 15.10 6.44
N THR A 61 10.46 14.14 6.68
CA THR A 61 10.32 13.37 7.92
C THR A 61 9.54 12.10 7.61
N GLU A 62 9.70 11.05 8.43
CA GLU A 62 8.84 9.87 8.38
C GLU A 62 7.36 10.26 8.54
N PRO A 63 6.44 9.60 7.82
CA PRO A 63 5.02 9.90 7.92
C PRO A 63 4.50 9.67 9.33
N THR A 64 3.58 10.52 9.76
CA THR A 64 2.79 10.25 10.95
C THR A 64 1.92 9.00 10.73
N PRO A 65 1.56 8.25 11.80
CA PRO A 65 0.65 7.12 11.68
C PRO A 65 -0.71 7.45 11.03
N SER A 66 -1.15 8.71 11.09
CA SER A 66 -2.37 9.16 10.40
C SER A 66 -2.20 9.29 8.88
N GLU A 67 -1.01 9.64 8.40
CA GLU A 67 -0.74 9.79 6.96
C GLU A 67 -0.67 8.45 6.25
N ILE A 68 -0.30 7.39 6.98
CA ILE A 68 -0.26 6.00 6.50
C ILE A 68 -1.28 5.10 7.20
N LEU A 69 -2.37 5.69 7.74
CA LEU A 69 -3.45 4.93 8.34
C LEU A 69 -3.95 3.88 7.35
N GLY A 70 -4.04 2.64 7.82
CA GLY A 70 -4.49 1.51 7.02
C GLY A 70 -3.37 0.57 6.59
N PHE A 71 -2.12 1.04 6.58
CA PHE A 71 -0.92 0.20 6.51
C PHE A 71 -0.59 -0.38 7.89
N ASN A 72 0.09 -1.53 7.92
CA ASN A 72 0.60 -2.14 9.15
C ASN A 72 2.09 -2.49 9.09
N VAL A 73 2.75 -2.24 7.96
CA VAL A 73 4.21 -2.29 7.80
C VAL A 73 4.66 -1.10 6.95
N PHE A 74 5.66 -0.38 7.44
CA PHE A 74 6.34 0.70 6.72
C PHE A 74 7.81 0.29 6.51
N ALA A 75 8.27 0.29 5.27
CA ALA A 75 9.63 -0.10 4.90
C ALA A 75 10.46 1.11 4.48
N LEU A 76 11.54 1.37 5.22
CA LEU A 76 12.53 2.40 4.87
C LEU A 76 13.41 1.89 3.72
N SER A 77 13.53 2.66 2.64
CA SER A 77 14.55 2.46 1.61
C SER A 77 15.81 3.23 1.96
N PHE A 78 17.03 2.75 1.78
CA PHE A 78 17.46 1.36 1.69
C PHE A 78 18.63 1.16 2.65
N LEU A 79 18.84 -0.05 3.15
CA LEU A 79 20.11 -0.41 3.81
C LEU A 79 20.98 -1.14 2.80
N GLU A 80 22.10 -0.50 2.45
CA GLU A 80 23.12 -1.07 1.57
C GLU A 80 24.30 -1.64 2.39
N GLU A 81 25.21 -2.40 1.76
CA GLU A 81 26.36 -3.03 2.46
C GLU A 81 27.25 -2.01 3.18
N TYR A 82 27.32 -0.79 2.67
CA TYR A 82 28.15 0.29 3.21
C TYR A 82 27.41 1.23 4.19
N GLY A 83 26.14 0.97 4.49
CA GLY A 83 25.32 1.75 5.43
C GLY A 83 23.96 2.12 4.87
N GLY A 84 23.20 2.91 5.62
CA GLY A 84 21.91 3.44 5.18
C GLY A 84 22.08 4.38 3.99
N ALA A 85 21.19 4.20 3.02
CA ALA A 85 20.89 5.08 1.91
C ALA A 85 19.47 5.65 2.10
N ASP A 86 19.21 6.78 1.46
CA ASP A 86 17.88 7.41 1.38
C ASP A 86 17.18 7.53 2.76
N GLN A 87 15.96 7.01 2.91
CA GLN A 87 15.20 7.04 4.16
C GLN A 87 15.86 6.27 5.31
N ALA A 88 16.61 5.20 5.03
CA ALA A 88 17.38 4.52 6.07
C ALA A 88 18.51 5.43 6.59
N GLN A 89 19.16 6.20 5.72
CA GLN A 89 20.17 7.18 6.14
C GLN A 89 19.55 8.26 7.03
N GLU A 90 18.39 8.80 6.66
CA GLU A 90 17.67 9.79 7.47
C GLU A 90 17.34 9.22 8.87
N TRP A 91 16.90 7.96 8.93
CA TRP A 91 16.67 7.26 10.19
C TRP A 91 17.92 7.15 11.07
N GLU A 92 19.10 6.93 10.48
CA GLU A 92 20.38 6.90 11.20
C GLU A 92 20.71 8.23 11.86
N GLU A 93 20.44 9.33 11.16
CA GLU A 93 20.78 10.69 11.58
C GLU A 93 19.90 11.20 12.73
N LEU A 94 18.75 10.59 12.96
CA LEU A 94 17.90 10.86 14.11
C LEU A 94 18.62 10.58 15.44
N THR A 95 18.28 11.33 16.48
CA THR A 95 18.69 10.96 17.84
C THR A 95 17.98 9.70 18.31
N ALA A 96 18.59 8.94 19.23
CA ALA A 96 17.95 7.77 19.83
C ALA A 96 16.58 8.08 20.47
N SER A 97 16.38 9.30 21.00
CA SER A 97 15.09 9.76 21.55
C SER A 97 14.04 10.04 20.47
N GLN A 98 14.43 10.54 19.29
CA GLN A 98 13.52 10.74 18.17
C GLN A 98 13.06 9.38 17.64
N ARG A 99 14.00 8.48 17.33
CA ARG A 99 13.69 7.09 16.92
C ARG A 99 12.76 6.39 17.90
N SER A 100 13.05 6.49 19.20
CA SER A 100 12.21 5.88 20.24
C SER A 100 10.79 6.46 20.27
N SER A 101 10.62 7.74 19.98
CA SER A 101 9.29 8.38 19.93
C SER A 101 8.50 7.90 18.71
N ILE A 102 9.13 7.90 17.52
CA ILE A 102 8.49 7.46 16.27
C ILE A 102 8.08 5.98 16.37
N LEU A 103 8.99 5.11 16.85
CA LEU A 103 8.69 3.69 17.06
C LEU A 103 7.51 3.49 18.02
N ALA A 104 7.40 4.31 19.07
CA ALA A 104 6.28 4.22 20.02
C ALA A 104 4.96 4.67 19.39
N GLU A 105 4.97 5.68 18.53
CA GLU A 105 3.79 6.14 17.79
C GLU A 105 3.32 5.10 16.77
N TYR A 106 4.25 4.51 16.03
CA TYR A 106 3.96 3.43 15.07
C TYR A 106 3.42 2.18 15.78
N GLU A 107 4.06 1.76 16.88
CA GLU A 107 3.60 0.64 17.69
C GLU A 107 2.19 0.87 18.24
N ALA A 108 1.89 2.09 18.72
CA ALA A 108 0.57 2.45 19.21
C ALA A 108 -0.51 2.41 18.11
N ALA A 109 -0.12 2.65 16.85
CA ALA A 109 -0.97 2.52 15.68
C ALA A 109 -1.02 1.10 15.08
N GLY A 110 -0.21 0.16 15.59
CA GLY A 110 -0.11 -1.20 15.05
C GLY A 110 0.71 -1.29 13.77
N ILE A 111 1.61 -0.34 13.53
CA ILE A 111 2.50 -0.28 12.37
C ILE A 111 3.88 -0.80 12.79
N SER A 112 4.45 -1.70 11.99
CA SER A 112 5.84 -2.14 12.15
C SER A 112 6.74 -1.32 11.22
N LEU A 113 7.83 -0.76 11.76
CA LEU A 113 8.87 -0.09 10.98
C LEU A 113 10.01 -1.07 10.67
N ILE A 114 10.24 -1.34 9.39
CA ILE A 114 11.30 -2.22 8.88
C ILE A 114 12.19 -1.45 7.90
N VAL A 115 13.29 -2.07 7.46
CA VAL A 115 14.16 -1.53 6.40
C VAL A 115 14.23 -2.49 5.22
N SER A 116 14.14 -1.94 4.01
CA SER A 116 14.41 -2.66 2.78
C SER A 116 15.93 -2.73 2.54
N LEU A 117 16.44 -3.92 2.29
CA LEU A 117 17.86 -4.18 2.03
C LEU A 117 18.09 -4.16 0.52
N PHE A 118 19.19 -3.54 0.08
CA PHE A 118 19.59 -3.43 -1.33
C PHE A 118 18.69 -2.50 -2.16
N GLY A 119 17.73 -3.04 -2.92
CA GLY A 119 17.03 -2.30 -3.98
C GLY A 119 17.81 -2.26 -5.29
N SER A 120 17.29 -1.52 -6.27
CA SER A 120 17.76 -1.59 -7.67
C SER A 120 19.21 -1.16 -7.92
N THR A 121 19.85 -0.49 -6.96
CA THR A 121 21.20 0.10 -7.07
C THR A 121 22.31 -0.81 -6.56
N GLU A 122 21.99 -1.85 -5.79
CA GLU A 122 22.99 -2.74 -5.19
C GLU A 122 22.83 -4.18 -5.69
N THR A 123 23.96 -4.81 -6.02
CA THR A 123 24.00 -6.16 -6.61
C THR A 123 24.87 -7.09 -5.79
N PRO A 124 24.42 -7.54 -4.61
CA PRO A 124 25.27 -8.25 -3.66
C PRO A 124 25.94 -9.51 -4.26
N THR A 125 25.23 -10.30 -5.07
CA THR A 125 25.83 -11.52 -5.66
C THR A 125 26.84 -11.17 -6.75
N SER A 126 26.48 -10.28 -7.67
CA SER A 126 27.31 -9.90 -8.81
C SER A 126 28.53 -9.07 -8.40
N SER A 127 28.42 -8.33 -7.28
CA SER A 127 29.52 -7.61 -6.64
C SER A 127 30.42 -8.51 -5.80
N GLY A 128 30.06 -9.78 -5.63
CA GLY A 128 30.85 -10.78 -4.89
C GLY A 128 30.83 -10.59 -3.38
N TYR A 129 29.74 -10.02 -2.84
CA TYR A 129 29.58 -9.89 -1.39
C TYR A 129 29.41 -11.26 -0.74
N ASP A 130 30.04 -11.43 0.42
CA ASP A 130 29.87 -12.65 1.21
C ASP A 130 28.52 -12.59 1.95
N PRO A 131 27.61 -13.55 1.72
CA PRO A 131 26.26 -13.50 2.29
C PRO A 131 26.25 -13.57 3.82
N ILE A 132 27.28 -14.13 4.45
CA ILE A 132 27.34 -14.25 5.91
C ILE A 132 27.79 -12.92 6.52
N ASP A 133 28.85 -12.32 5.98
CA ASP A 133 29.35 -11.02 6.45
C ASP A 133 28.32 -9.92 6.20
N THR A 134 27.70 -9.87 5.01
CA THR A 134 26.62 -8.93 4.68
C THR A 134 25.44 -9.08 5.65
N ALA A 135 24.98 -10.30 5.93
CA ALA A 135 23.89 -10.53 6.87
C ALA A 135 24.21 -10.07 8.30
N ASN A 136 25.47 -10.26 8.74
CA ASN A 136 25.90 -9.79 10.06
C ASN A 136 25.94 -8.26 10.14
N THR A 137 26.46 -7.59 9.11
CA THR A 137 26.49 -6.13 9.02
C THR A 137 25.08 -5.55 9.08
N MET A 138 24.18 -6.03 8.21
CA MET A 138 22.81 -5.52 8.13
C MET A 138 21.99 -5.82 9.38
N ALA A 139 22.11 -7.02 9.97
CA ALA A 139 21.43 -7.32 11.22
C ALA A 139 21.93 -6.48 12.40
N ALA A 140 23.23 -6.18 12.46
CA ALA A 140 23.78 -5.30 13.49
C ALA A 140 23.18 -3.89 13.40
N TRP A 141 23.06 -3.35 12.18
CA TRP A 141 22.43 -2.07 11.91
C TRP A 141 20.96 -2.04 12.37
N VAL A 142 20.17 -3.05 11.98
CA VAL A 142 18.75 -3.18 12.36
C VAL A 142 18.58 -3.16 13.88
N ILE A 143 19.45 -3.87 14.59
CA ILE A 143 19.44 -3.94 16.06
C ILE A 143 19.87 -2.60 16.67
N GLU A 144 20.91 -1.97 16.14
CA GLU A 144 21.43 -0.67 16.63
C GLU A 144 20.39 0.44 16.49
N TYR A 145 19.71 0.50 15.36
CA TYR A 145 18.73 1.53 15.02
C TYR A 145 17.29 1.17 15.42
N GLY A 146 17.08 0.00 16.02
CA GLY A 146 15.85 -0.35 16.73
C GLY A 146 14.67 -0.73 15.83
N LEU A 147 14.92 -1.13 14.58
CA LEU A 147 13.86 -1.53 13.66
C LEU A 147 13.30 -2.92 13.98
N GLN A 148 12.08 -3.18 13.48
CA GLN A 148 11.31 -4.39 13.79
C GLN A 148 11.50 -5.51 12.75
N GLY A 149 12.37 -5.32 11.77
CA GLY A 149 12.64 -6.33 10.75
C GLY A 149 13.34 -5.78 9.51
N VAL A 150 13.43 -6.66 8.53
CA VAL A 150 14.03 -6.39 7.22
C VAL A 150 13.14 -6.92 6.10
N ASP A 151 13.21 -6.27 4.95
CA ASP A 151 12.74 -6.79 3.67
C ASP A 151 13.93 -6.95 2.73
N ILE A 152 14.10 -8.13 2.14
CA ILE A 152 15.20 -8.42 1.22
C ILE A 152 14.73 -8.08 -0.18
N ASP A 153 15.04 -6.85 -0.62
CA ASP A 153 14.77 -6.37 -1.97
C ASP A 153 15.97 -6.65 -2.87
N TYR A 154 16.25 -7.95 -2.99
CA TYR A 154 17.25 -8.47 -3.91
C TYR A 154 16.72 -8.30 -5.32
N GLU A 155 17.18 -7.25 -5.99
CA GLU A 155 16.79 -6.94 -7.35
C GLU A 155 17.96 -6.33 -8.11
N ALA A 156 17.67 -5.72 -9.25
CA ALA A 156 18.66 -4.90 -9.91
C ALA A 156 18.15 -3.99 -11.03
N SER A 157 18.92 -2.94 -11.28
CA SER A 157 18.77 -2.01 -12.40
C SER A 157 19.70 -2.29 -13.60
N TYR A 158 19.41 -1.59 -14.69
CA TYR A 158 19.84 -1.84 -16.09
C TYR A 158 21.35 -1.87 -16.40
N MET A 159 22.25 -1.58 -15.46
CA MET A 159 23.69 -1.38 -15.76
C MET A 159 24.64 -2.39 -15.09
N ALA A 160 24.23 -2.98 -13.97
CA ALA A 160 24.84 -4.15 -13.34
C ALA A 160 23.70 -4.78 -12.55
N SER A 161 23.43 -6.07 -12.75
CA SER A 161 22.23 -6.66 -12.17
C SER A 161 22.44 -8.02 -11.55
N ASP A 162 21.87 -8.21 -10.35
CA ASP A 162 21.65 -9.54 -9.80
C ASP A 162 20.54 -10.31 -10.55
N PHE A 163 19.78 -9.64 -11.42
CA PHE A 163 19.11 -10.32 -12.55
C PHE A 163 20.11 -11.14 -13.37
N ALA A 164 21.33 -10.66 -13.65
CA ALA A 164 22.32 -11.45 -14.38
C ALA A 164 22.75 -12.71 -13.61
N ALA A 165 22.80 -12.65 -12.26
CA ALA A 165 23.08 -13.81 -11.43
C ALA A 165 21.95 -14.85 -11.49
N PHE A 166 20.69 -14.41 -11.42
CA PHE A 166 19.51 -15.28 -11.63
C PHE A 166 19.43 -15.81 -13.06
N ASP A 167 19.54 -14.94 -14.06
CA ASP A 167 19.45 -15.23 -15.49
C ASP A 167 20.55 -16.18 -15.97
N ALA A 168 21.73 -16.14 -15.33
CA ALA A 168 22.81 -17.08 -15.61
C ALA A 168 22.41 -18.54 -15.31
N GLY A 169 21.40 -18.76 -14.46
CA GLY A 169 20.83 -20.08 -14.18
C GLY A 169 21.81 -21.04 -13.51
N THR A 170 22.82 -20.53 -12.82
CA THR A 170 23.87 -21.33 -12.19
C THR A 170 23.52 -21.79 -10.77
N GLY A 171 22.47 -21.22 -10.16
CA GLY A 171 22.14 -21.41 -8.74
C GLY A 171 22.83 -20.41 -7.81
N ALA A 172 23.72 -19.55 -8.31
CA ALA A 172 24.52 -18.65 -7.47
C ALA A 172 23.68 -17.60 -6.72
N ALA A 173 22.65 -17.03 -7.38
CA ALA A 173 21.74 -16.09 -6.73
C ALA A 173 20.92 -16.78 -5.63
N GLU A 174 20.39 -17.96 -5.93
CA GLU A 174 19.61 -18.75 -4.98
C GLU A 174 20.46 -19.17 -3.77
N ASP A 175 21.67 -19.69 -3.99
CA ASP A 175 22.59 -20.11 -2.92
C ASP A 175 23.01 -18.92 -2.03
N TRP A 176 23.20 -17.74 -2.63
CA TRP A 176 23.49 -16.51 -1.90
C TRP A 176 22.31 -16.11 -1.01
N LEU A 177 21.09 -16.04 -1.58
CA LEU A 177 19.87 -15.72 -0.85
C LEU A 177 19.59 -16.70 0.30
N ILE A 178 19.80 -18.00 0.07
CA ILE A 178 19.64 -19.04 1.09
C ILE A 178 20.61 -18.82 2.25
N SER A 179 21.89 -18.58 1.95
CA SER A 179 22.93 -18.35 2.96
C SER A 179 22.67 -17.07 3.75
N PHE A 180 22.35 -15.99 3.05
CA PHE A 180 22.05 -14.67 3.62
C PHE A 180 20.82 -14.72 4.54
N THR A 181 19.71 -15.31 4.07
CA THR A 181 18.47 -15.48 4.86
C THR A 181 18.72 -16.32 6.10
N THR A 182 19.44 -17.44 5.96
CA THR A 182 19.79 -18.32 7.08
C THR A 182 20.60 -17.56 8.12
N GLN A 183 21.59 -16.79 7.69
CA GLN A 183 22.44 -16.03 8.60
C GLN A 183 21.69 -14.89 9.28
N LEU A 184 20.85 -14.14 8.55
CA LEU A 184 19.99 -13.10 9.14
C LEU A 184 19.14 -13.67 10.26
N ARG A 185 18.54 -14.86 10.10
CA ARG A 185 17.74 -15.48 11.17
C ARG A 185 18.52 -15.88 12.41
N THR A 186 19.84 -16.04 12.33
CA THR A 186 20.67 -16.23 13.54
C THR A 186 20.74 -14.97 14.41
N GLN A 187 20.63 -13.79 13.79
CA GLN A 187 20.72 -12.48 14.43
C GLN A 187 19.34 -11.84 14.67
N LEU A 188 18.38 -12.10 13.79
CA LEU A 188 17.01 -11.60 13.75
C LEU A 188 16.00 -12.77 13.85
N PRO A 189 15.80 -13.36 15.04
CA PRO A 189 15.02 -14.58 15.18
C PRO A 189 13.56 -14.42 14.73
N GLN A 190 13.04 -15.44 14.08
CA GLN A 190 11.64 -15.50 13.65
C GLN A 190 10.66 -15.32 14.82
N GLY A 191 9.58 -14.58 14.57
CA GLY A 191 8.60 -14.18 15.59
C GLY A 191 9.09 -13.06 16.52
N GLN A 192 10.32 -12.58 16.35
CA GLN A 192 10.83 -11.35 16.98
C GLN A 192 11.26 -10.30 15.97
N TYR A 193 11.47 -10.66 14.71
CA TYR A 193 11.75 -9.71 13.66
C TYR A 193 11.01 -10.19 12.42
N ILE A 194 10.40 -9.24 11.72
CA ILE A 194 9.90 -9.46 10.37
C ILE A 194 11.10 -9.72 9.47
N LEU A 195 11.04 -10.77 8.66
CA LEU A 195 11.97 -10.97 7.53
C LEU A 195 11.15 -11.37 6.32
N THR A 196 11.16 -10.49 5.33
CA THR A 196 10.42 -10.64 4.07
C THR A 196 11.39 -10.56 2.90
N HIS A 197 10.91 -10.89 1.71
CA HIS A 197 11.64 -10.66 0.47
C HIS A 197 10.71 -9.95 -0.51
N ALA A 198 11.26 -9.16 -1.44
CA ALA A 198 10.52 -8.51 -2.53
C ALA A 198 10.90 -9.04 -3.92
N PRO A 199 10.73 -10.35 -4.21
CA PRO A 199 11.05 -10.89 -5.54
C PRO A 199 10.10 -10.37 -6.62
N VAL A 200 10.60 -10.25 -7.85
CA VAL A 200 9.73 -10.10 -9.02
C VAL A 200 8.95 -11.39 -9.30
N ALA A 201 7.69 -11.25 -9.71
CA ALA A 201 6.80 -12.40 -9.98
C ALA A 201 7.40 -13.47 -10.93
N PRO A 202 8.11 -13.11 -12.02
CA PRO A 202 8.71 -14.10 -12.92
C PRO A 202 9.69 -15.07 -12.26
N TRP A 203 10.35 -14.70 -11.16
CA TRP A 203 11.30 -15.59 -10.46
C TRP A 203 10.64 -16.82 -9.83
N PHE A 204 9.30 -16.86 -9.76
CA PHE A 204 8.55 -18.04 -9.37
C PHE A 204 8.17 -18.97 -10.53
N SER A 205 8.48 -18.61 -11.79
CA SER A 205 8.13 -19.41 -12.96
C SER A 205 8.85 -20.77 -12.93
N PRO A 206 8.13 -21.90 -12.85
CA PRO A 206 8.73 -23.23 -12.73
C PRO A 206 9.51 -23.59 -14.01
N GLY A 207 10.73 -24.09 -13.82
CA GLY A 207 11.58 -24.56 -14.93
C GLY A 207 12.14 -23.45 -15.83
N MET A 208 11.88 -22.18 -15.54
CA MET A 208 12.44 -21.04 -16.28
C MET A 208 13.88 -20.73 -15.88
N TRP A 209 14.19 -20.85 -14.58
CA TRP A 209 15.48 -20.47 -14.00
C TRP A 209 16.33 -21.71 -13.76
N GLY A 210 17.55 -21.74 -14.28
CA GLY A 210 18.44 -22.90 -14.15
C GLY A 210 18.78 -23.28 -12.71
N GLY A 211 18.80 -22.30 -11.80
CA GLY A 211 18.98 -22.48 -10.35
C GLY A 211 17.69 -22.82 -9.59
N GLY A 212 16.55 -22.87 -10.27
CA GLY A 212 15.24 -23.17 -9.69
C GLY A 212 14.45 -21.95 -9.22
N GLY A 213 15.03 -20.74 -9.26
CA GLY A 213 14.30 -19.52 -8.97
C GLY A 213 13.89 -19.41 -7.49
N TYR A 214 12.91 -18.56 -7.22
CA TYR A 214 12.36 -18.42 -5.87
C TYR A 214 11.59 -19.66 -5.38
N LEU A 215 11.20 -20.59 -6.27
CA LEU A 215 10.67 -21.89 -5.84
C LEU A 215 11.74 -22.73 -5.12
N TYR A 216 13.00 -22.69 -5.59
CA TYR A 216 14.10 -23.35 -4.89
C TYR A 216 14.44 -22.63 -3.59
N VAL A 217 14.51 -21.29 -3.60
CA VAL A 217 14.72 -20.49 -2.38
C VAL A 217 13.66 -20.81 -1.31
N ASP A 218 12.36 -20.81 -1.64
CA ASP A 218 11.30 -21.16 -0.69
C ASP A 218 11.41 -22.62 -0.20
N SER A 219 11.78 -23.56 -1.07
CA SER A 219 11.97 -24.96 -0.66
C SER A 219 13.07 -25.14 0.41
N MET A 220 14.06 -24.25 0.41
CA MET A 220 15.23 -24.31 1.29
C MET A 220 15.07 -23.46 2.56
N VAL A 221 14.58 -22.22 2.41
CA VAL A 221 14.49 -21.23 3.50
C VAL A 221 13.11 -20.59 3.61
N GLY A 222 12.11 -21.03 2.85
CA GLY A 222 10.75 -20.47 2.88
C GLY A 222 10.11 -20.48 4.27
N SER A 223 10.40 -21.48 5.10
CA SER A 223 9.93 -21.50 6.50
C SER A 223 10.53 -20.41 7.39
N MET A 224 11.66 -19.82 6.96
CA MET A 224 12.33 -18.70 7.62
C MET A 224 11.84 -17.34 7.13
N ILE A 225 11.10 -17.28 6.02
CA ILE A 225 10.61 -16.04 5.41
C ILE A 225 9.15 -15.86 5.80
N ASP A 226 8.81 -14.72 6.41
CA ASP A 226 7.47 -14.47 6.93
C ASP A 226 6.45 -14.31 5.79
N TRP A 227 6.78 -13.52 4.76
CA TRP A 227 6.03 -13.43 3.49
C TRP A 227 6.89 -12.87 2.34
N TYR A 228 6.33 -12.85 1.14
CA TYR A 228 6.91 -12.30 -0.08
C TYR A 228 6.11 -11.07 -0.55
N ASN A 229 6.75 -9.91 -0.62
CA ASN A 229 6.25 -8.69 -1.24
C ASN A 229 6.42 -8.80 -2.77
N VAL A 230 5.64 -9.66 -3.43
CA VAL A 230 5.88 -10.02 -4.83
C VAL A 230 5.66 -8.82 -5.75
N GLN A 231 6.70 -8.40 -6.47
CA GLN A 231 6.63 -7.27 -7.39
C GLN A 231 5.95 -7.68 -8.71
N TYR A 232 4.71 -7.25 -8.91
CA TYR A 232 3.94 -7.46 -10.15
C TYR A 232 4.02 -6.23 -11.08
N TYR A 233 5.23 -5.71 -11.27
CA TYR A 233 5.53 -4.53 -12.09
C TYR A 233 6.95 -4.60 -12.65
N ASN A 234 7.27 -3.73 -13.60
CA ASN A 234 8.55 -3.71 -14.35
C ASN A 234 8.86 -4.95 -15.23
N GLN A 235 7.89 -5.83 -15.49
CA GLN A 235 8.10 -7.09 -16.23
C GLN A 235 7.64 -7.07 -17.70
N GLY A 236 6.97 -6.00 -18.13
CA GLY A 236 6.48 -5.83 -19.49
C GLY A 236 5.18 -5.03 -19.53
N THR A 237 4.90 -4.35 -20.65
CA THR A 237 3.79 -3.38 -20.75
C THR A 237 2.40 -3.99 -20.53
N THR A 238 2.24 -5.29 -20.74
CA THR A 238 0.98 -6.03 -20.56
C THR A 238 0.99 -6.96 -19.35
N GLU A 239 2.10 -7.04 -18.62
CA GLU A 239 2.27 -8.03 -17.56
C GLU A 239 1.57 -7.56 -16.29
N TYR A 240 0.66 -8.40 -15.79
CA TYR A 240 -0.07 -8.20 -14.53
C TYR A 240 -0.91 -6.92 -14.47
N THR A 241 -1.33 -6.34 -15.61
CA THR A 241 -2.12 -5.09 -15.67
C THR A 241 -3.64 -5.30 -15.64
N THR A 242 -4.09 -6.56 -15.53
CA THR A 242 -5.49 -6.95 -15.43
C THR A 242 -5.66 -7.93 -14.27
N CYS A 243 -6.86 -8.07 -13.69
CA CYS A 243 -7.10 -9.06 -12.63
C CYS A 243 -6.81 -10.49 -13.12
N ASP A 244 -7.20 -10.84 -14.35
CA ASP A 244 -6.91 -12.17 -14.91
C ASP A 244 -5.40 -12.43 -15.01
N GLY A 245 -4.65 -11.48 -15.57
CA GLY A 245 -3.20 -11.58 -15.72
C GLY A 245 -2.44 -11.57 -14.39
N LEU A 246 -2.94 -10.83 -13.40
CA LEU A 246 -2.37 -10.76 -12.06
C LEU A 246 -2.66 -12.02 -11.23
N LEU A 247 -3.90 -12.54 -11.31
CA LEU A 247 -4.39 -13.56 -10.39
C LEU A 247 -4.27 -14.98 -10.95
N TYR A 248 -4.64 -15.21 -12.22
CA TYR A 248 -4.89 -16.57 -12.73
C TYR A 248 -4.02 -16.98 -13.91
N THR A 249 -3.76 -16.08 -14.85
CA THR A 249 -3.20 -16.44 -16.15
C THR A 249 -2.07 -15.50 -16.55
N SER A 250 -0.84 -15.81 -16.15
CA SER A 250 0.32 -15.06 -16.63
C SER A 250 0.59 -15.30 -18.12
N SER A 251 1.42 -14.44 -18.73
CA SER A 251 1.73 -14.55 -20.15
C SER A 251 2.67 -15.71 -20.47
N THR A 252 2.84 -16.01 -21.76
CA THR A 252 3.86 -16.97 -22.20
C THR A 252 5.28 -16.45 -22.02
N THR A 253 5.46 -15.15 -21.81
CA THR A 253 6.77 -14.54 -21.51
C THR A 253 7.22 -14.95 -20.12
N TRP A 254 6.29 -14.92 -19.15
CA TRP A 254 6.50 -15.29 -17.75
C TRP A 254 5.45 -16.33 -17.35
N PRO A 255 5.62 -17.61 -17.72
CA PRO A 255 4.61 -18.63 -17.52
C PRO A 255 4.49 -19.02 -16.03
N GLU A 256 3.25 -19.21 -15.58
CA GLU A 256 2.90 -19.66 -14.24
C GLU A 256 3.35 -18.71 -13.10
N SER A 257 3.48 -17.42 -13.40
CA SER A 257 3.89 -16.37 -12.46
C SER A 257 2.72 -15.52 -11.93
N ALA A 258 1.47 -15.84 -12.25
CA ALA A 258 0.30 -15.18 -11.63
C ALA A 258 0.07 -15.72 -10.22
N LEU A 259 -0.60 -14.95 -9.35
CA LEU A 259 -0.75 -15.24 -7.91
C LEU A 259 -1.15 -16.71 -7.62
N PHE A 260 -2.23 -17.20 -8.23
CA PHE A 260 -2.71 -18.56 -7.99
C PHE A 260 -1.87 -19.63 -8.69
N GLN A 261 -1.14 -19.28 -9.75
CA GLN A 261 -0.19 -20.19 -10.41
C GLN A 261 1.09 -20.35 -9.59
N ILE A 262 1.61 -19.28 -9.00
CA ILE A 262 2.72 -19.34 -8.04
C ILE A 262 2.35 -20.23 -6.87
N SER A 263 1.12 -20.09 -6.34
CA SER A 263 0.68 -20.96 -5.26
C SER A 263 0.51 -22.42 -5.70
N ALA A 264 -0.02 -22.66 -6.91
CA ALA A 264 -0.09 -24.01 -7.48
C ALA A 264 1.30 -24.66 -7.65
N SER A 265 2.35 -23.85 -7.80
CA SER A 265 3.75 -24.27 -7.85
C SER A 265 4.37 -24.58 -6.48
N GLY A 266 3.63 -24.37 -5.38
CA GLY A 266 4.01 -24.83 -4.04
C GLY A 266 4.17 -23.73 -2.99
N ILE A 267 4.09 -22.45 -3.36
CA ILE A 267 4.16 -21.35 -2.39
C ILE A 267 2.81 -21.19 -1.67
N SER A 268 2.85 -20.99 -0.35
CA SER A 268 1.61 -20.84 0.42
C SER A 268 0.93 -19.49 0.13
N LEU A 269 -0.39 -19.49 -0.12
CA LEU A 269 -1.14 -18.29 -0.51
C LEU A 269 -1.03 -17.15 0.52
N ASP A 270 -0.97 -17.48 1.80
CA ASP A 270 -0.86 -16.53 2.91
C ASP A 270 0.49 -15.80 2.95
N LYS A 271 1.49 -16.26 2.19
CA LYS A 271 2.79 -15.60 2.02
C LYS A 271 2.87 -14.69 0.78
N LEU A 272 1.89 -14.72 -0.12
CA LEU A 272 2.01 -14.02 -1.41
C LEU A 272 1.32 -12.65 -1.38
N VAL A 273 2.04 -11.61 -0.95
CA VAL A 273 1.54 -10.23 -0.93
C VAL A 273 1.63 -9.63 -2.34
N ILE A 274 0.56 -8.96 -2.79
CA ILE A 274 0.50 -8.34 -4.13
C ILE A 274 1.22 -6.99 -4.09
N GLY A 275 2.37 -6.86 -4.76
CA GLY A 275 3.12 -5.61 -4.92
C GLY A 275 2.74 -4.83 -6.18
N LYS A 276 2.43 -3.54 -6.04
CA LYS A 276 2.09 -2.62 -7.15
C LYS A 276 2.72 -1.23 -6.96
N PRO A 277 3.01 -0.49 -8.04
CA PRO A 277 3.42 0.90 -7.91
C PRO A 277 2.22 1.79 -7.56
N ALA A 278 2.41 2.86 -6.78
CA ALA A 278 1.33 3.77 -6.38
C ALA A 278 0.84 4.62 -7.55
N THR A 279 1.74 4.95 -8.49
CA THR A 279 1.44 5.67 -9.73
C THR A 279 2.12 5.05 -10.93
N SER A 280 1.72 5.46 -12.14
CA SER A 280 2.39 5.06 -13.38
C SER A 280 3.80 5.65 -13.55
N ALA A 281 4.21 6.61 -12.71
CA ALA A 281 5.54 7.23 -12.80
C ALA A 281 6.60 6.48 -11.99
N GLN A 282 6.18 5.70 -11.00
CA GLN A 282 7.06 5.00 -10.06
C GLN A 282 7.54 3.63 -10.55
N ALA A 283 7.03 3.17 -11.70
CA ALA A 283 7.49 1.96 -12.37
C ALA A 283 7.38 2.12 -13.88
N THR A 284 8.20 1.39 -14.63
CA THR A 284 8.18 1.38 -16.10
C THR A 284 6.88 0.79 -16.67
N ASN A 285 6.27 -0.17 -15.97
CA ASN A 285 5.01 -0.81 -16.32
C ASN A 285 4.39 -1.53 -15.11
N GLY A 286 3.16 -2.04 -15.24
CA GLY A 286 2.50 -2.85 -14.20
C GLY A 286 1.57 -2.08 -13.25
N TYR A 287 1.51 -0.74 -13.38
CA TYR A 287 0.57 0.10 -12.64
C TYR A 287 -0.88 -0.32 -12.85
N MET A 288 -1.65 -0.28 -11.76
CA MET A 288 -3.11 -0.40 -11.75
C MET A 288 -3.65 0.71 -10.86
N ASP A 289 -4.68 1.41 -11.30
CA ASP A 289 -5.31 2.40 -10.44
C ASP A 289 -5.90 1.75 -9.17
N PRO A 290 -6.01 2.48 -8.05
CA PRO A 290 -6.43 1.89 -6.77
C PRO A 290 -7.80 1.19 -6.81
N THR A 291 -8.74 1.67 -7.63
CA THR A 291 -10.09 1.08 -7.72
C THR A 291 -10.06 -0.23 -8.50
N THR A 292 -9.30 -0.28 -9.59
CA THR A 292 -9.07 -1.52 -10.33
C THR A 292 -8.33 -2.54 -9.45
N LEU A 293 -7.29 -2.11 -8.73
CA LEU A 293 -6.57 -2.98 -7.80
C LEU A 293 -7.48 -3.51 -6.68
N ALA A 294 -8.34 -2.66 -6.09
CA ALA A 294 -9.33 -3.08 -5.10
C ALA A 294 -10.27 -4.18 -5.62
N SER A 295 -10.65 -4.09 -6.90
CA SER A 295 -11.49 -5.11 -7.55
C SER A 295 -10.76 -6.45 -7.64
N CYS A 296 -9.49 -6.45 -8.05
CA CYS A 296 -8.68 -7.68 -8.09
C CYS A 296 -8.43 -8.24 -6.69
N VAL A 297 -8.18 -7.40 -5.69
CA VAL A 297 -8.02 -7.80 -4.29
C VAL A 297 -9.29 -8.47 -3.77
N SER A 298 -10.46 -7.89 -4.03
CA SER A 298 -11.74 -8.50 -3.65
C SER A 298 -11.98 -9.83 -4.35
N GLU A 299 -11.60 -9.96 -5.62
CA GLU A 299 -11.70 -11.20 -6.38
C GLU A 299 -10.78 -12.29 -5.83
N ALA A 300 -9.51 -11.97 -5.58
CA ALA A 300 -8.54 -12.87 -4.98
C ALA A 300 -8.99 -13.33 -3.59
N TYR A 301 -9.54 -12.40 -2.79
CA TYR A 301 -10.10 -12.71 -1.48
C TYR A 301 -11.28 -13.69 -1.55
N ALA A 302 -12.21 -13.48 -2.48
CA ALA A 302 -13.32 -14.40 -2.72
C ALA A 302 -12.83 -15.79 -3.20
N ALA A 303 -11.68 -15.86 -3.85
CA ALA A 303 -11.02 -17.09 -4.27
C ALA A 303 -10.14 -17.75 -3.18
N GLY A 304 -10.11 -17.21 -1.95
CA GLY A 304 -9.47 -17.82 -0.79
C GLY A 304 -8.06 -17.31 -0.47
N TRP A 305 -7.58 -16.28 -1.16
CA TRP A 305 -6.33 -15.59 -0.83
C TRP A 305 -6.56 -14.51 0.24
N ASN A 306 -5.60 -14.27 1.14
CA ASN A 306 -5.76 -13.26 2.20
C ASN A 306 -4.44 -12.62 2.68
N ALA A 307 -3.37 -12.68 1.88
CA ALA A 307 -2.05 -12.22 2.32
C ALA A 307 -1.92 -10.69 2.44
N GLY A 308 -2.54 -9.91 1.54
CA GLY A 308 -2.52 -8.44 1.58
C GLY A 308 -1.76 -7.76 0.42
N VAL A 309 -1.49 -6.46 0.55
CA VAL A 309 -0.97 -5.62 -0.55
C VAL A 309 0.29 -4.88 -0.11
N MET A 310 1.25 -4.81 -1.01
CA MET A 310 2.45 -3.98 -0.93
C MET A 310 2.38 -2.87 -1.98
N VAL A 311 2.88 -1.68 -1.64
CA VAL A 311 2.95 -0.57 -2.58
C VAL A 311 4.28 0.16 -2.57
N TRP A 312 4.78 0.44 -3.78
CA TRP A 312 5.88 1.34 -4.07
C TRP A 312 5.32 2.62 -4.71
N GLU A 313 5.11 3.73 -4.01
CA GLU A 313 5.61 4.05 -2.67
C GLU A 313 4.89 5.28 -2.07
N TYR A 314 5.14 5.54 -0.79
CA TYR A 314 4.81 6.82 -0.13
C TYR A 314 5.69 7.96 -0.71
N PRO A 315 5.18 9.21 -0.86
CA PRO A 315 3.89 9.72 -0.42
C PRO A 315 2.72 9.53 -1.41
N ASP A 316 2.98 9.02 -2.61
CA ASP A 316 1.92 8.84 -3.61
C ASP A 316 0.91 7.74 -3.21
N ALA A 317 1.33 6.79 -2.37
CA ALA A 317 0.45 5.89 -1.62
C ALA A 317 0.38 6.24 -0.13
N ALA A 318 -0.57 7.10 0.23
CA ALA A 318 -0.91 7.44 1.62
C ALA A 318 -2.21 6.74 2.09
N ALA A 319 -2.75 7.13 3.24
CA ALA A 319 -3.93 6.53 3.87
C ALA A 319 -5.15 6.40 2.93
N SER A 320 -5.40 7.40 2.07
CA SER A 320 -6.51 7.36 1.10
C SER A 320 -6.33 6.28 0.02
N TRP A 321 -5.08 6.03 -0.38
CA TRP A 321 -4.74 5.00 -1.36
C TRP A 321 -5.07 3.62 -0.80
N ILE A 322 -4.57 3.31 0.42
CA ILE A 322 -4.77 2.00 1.03
C ILE A 322 -6.21 1.77 1.46
N ALA A 323 -6.92 2.80 1.92
CA ALA A 323 -8.35 2.72 2.19
C ALA A 323 -9.14 2.32 0.93
N THR A 324 -8.76 2.86 -0.24
CA THR A 324 -9.39 2.49 -1.52
C THR A 324 -9.09 1.05 -1.88
N VAL A 325 -7.82 0.62 -1.82
CA VAL A 325 -7.40 -0.73 -2.20
C VAL A 325 -7.99 -1.80 -1.28
N ARG A 326 -8.07 -1.52 0.03
CA ARG A 326 -8.71 -2.40 1.00
C ARG A 326 -10.21 -2.53 0.76
N GLY A 327 -10.87 -1.42 0.41
CA GLY A 327 -12.30 -1.37 0.12
C GLY A 327 -13.16 -2.11 1.15
N ASP A 328 -14.19 -2.80 0.67
CA ASP A 328 -15.08 -3.61 1.50
C ASP A 328 -14.44 -4.96 1.94
N THR A 329 -13.31 -5.35 1.33
CA THR A 329 -12.60 -6.60 1.65
C THR A 329 -12.00 -6.54 3.06
N TRP A 330 -11.36 -5.41 3.39
CA TRP A 330 -10.75 -5.17 4.70
C TRP A 330 -11.05 -3.75 5.18
N PRO A 331 -12.30 -3.43 5.55
CA PRO A 331 -12.64 -2.08 5.97
C PRO A 331 -11.81 -1.66 7.18
N GLU A 332 -11.39 -0.39 7.20
CA GLU A 332 -10.75 0.18 8.39
C GLU A 332 -11.77 0.22 9.52
N SER A 333 -11.35 -0.13 10.74
CA SER A 333 -12.22 0.00 11.90
C SER A 333 -12.54 1.47 12.09
N ALA A 334 -13.83 1.83 12.07
CA ALA A 334 -14.25 3.20 12.30
C ALA A 334 -13.65 3.70 13.62
N THR A 335 -12.73 4.67 13.54
CA THR A 335 -12.24 5.38 14.73
C THR A 335 -13.46 5.92 15.47
N PRO A 336 -13.67 5.59 16.75
CA PRO A 336 -14.82 6.11 17.48
C PRO A 336 -14.72 7.63 17.51
N THR A 337 -15.62 8.30 16.81
CA THR A 337 -15.83 9.74 16.99
C THR A 337 -16.08 9.97 18.49
N PRO A 338 -15.37 10.89 19.16
CA PRO A 338 -15.52 11.07 20.60
C PRO A 338 -16.97 11.45 20.92
N THR A 339 -17.69 10.50 21.50
CA THR A 339 -19.04 10.71 22.03
C THR A 339 -18.90 11.57 23.27
N THR A 340 -19.14 12.87 23.14
CA THR A 340 -19.17 13.79 24.27
C THR A 340 -20.44 13.52 25.08
N THR A 341 -20.32 12.76 26.16
CA THR A 341 -21.38 12.63 27.17
C THR A 341 -21.48 13.95 27.93
N ALA A 342 -22.40 14.83 27.53
CA ALA A 342 -22.68 16.08 28.23
C ALA A 342 -23.74 15.87 29.32
N THR A 343 -23.32 15.96 30.58
CA THR A 343 -24.19 16.01 31.76
C THR A 343 -25.07 17.26 31.71
N THR A 344 -26.37 17.05 31.77
CA THR A 344 -27.42 18.07 31.71
C THR A 344 -27.40 19.02 32.91
N THR A 345 -27.32 20.33 32.67
CA THR A 345 -27.97 21.33 33.51
C THR A 345 -28.53 22.45 32.62
N THR A 346 -29.79 22.79 32.87
CA THR A 346 -30.80 23.38 31.98
C THR A 346 -30.66 24.88 31.72
N SER A 347 -30.82 25.29 30.45
CA SER A 347 -31.32 26.62 30.03
C SER A 347 -31.95 26.48 28.62
N PRO A 348 -33.01 27.23 28.26
CA PRO A 348 -34.06 26.73 27.38
C PRO A 348 -33.75 26.81 25.88
N THR A 349 -34.40 25.88 25.19
CA THR A 349 -34.46 25.53 23.76
C THR A 349 -34.59 26.71 22.79
N ALA A 350 -33.68 26.76 21.82
CA ALA A 350 -33.96 27.30 20.49
C ALA A 350 -33.58 26.24 19.45
N THR A 351 -34.58 25.77 18.72
CA THR A 351 -34.47 24.89 17.55
C THR A 351 -33.76 25.63 16.42
N SER A 352 -32.70 25.04 15.85
CA SER A 352 -32.19 25.46 14.55
C SER A 352 -31.81 24.25 13.70
N THR A 353 -32.67 24.05 12.71
CA THR A 353 -32.65 23.06 11.63
C THR A 353 -31.44 23.25 10.71
N SER A 354 -30.95 22.14 10.15
CA SER A 354 -29.99 22.08 9.04
C SER A 354 -30.46 22.94 7.85
N THR A 355 -29.55 23.73 7.26
CA THR A 355 -29.79 24.37 5.97
C THR A 355 -28.61 24.15 5.04
N SER A 356 -28.86 23.34 4.00
CA SER A 356 -28.14 23.34 2.73
C SER A 356 -28.18 24.76 2.13
N THR A 357 -27.03 25.29 1.75
CA THR A 357 -26.95 26.50 0.93
C THR A 357 -26.69 26.10 -0.51
N THR A 358 -27.78 25.84 -1.23
CA THR A 358 -27.82 25.83 -2.70
C THR A 358 -27.58 27.25 -3.20
N GLY A 359 -26.49 27.45 -3.94
CA GLY A 359 -26.24 28.71 -4.65
C GLY A 359 -27.20 28.87 -5.83
N THR A 360 -27.92 30.00 -5.83
CA THR A 360 -28.85 30.43 -6.88
C THR A 360 -28.11 30.80 -8.18
N GLY A 361 -27.86 29.82 -9.05
CA GLY A 361 -27.53 30.06 -10.46
C GLY A 361 -28.80 29.99 -11.33
N THR A 362 -29.12 31.05 -12.08
CA THR A 362 -30.16 31.01 -13.13
C THR A 362 -29.50 30.91 -14.51
N GLY A 363 -29.98 30.01 -15.36
CA GLY A 363 -29.46 29.80 -16.72
C GLY A 363 -28.33 28.78 -16.79
N SER A 364 -27.22 29.09 -17.48
CA SER A 364 -26.09 28.17 -17.71
C SER A 364 -25.41 27.64 -16.45
N CYS A 365 -25.63 28.28 -15.29
CA CYS A 365 -25.05 27.90 -14.00
C CYS A 365 -26.03 27.17 -13.06
N ALA A 366 -27.21 26.76 -13.56
CA ALA A 366 -28.21 26.10 -12.72
C ALA A 366 -27.73 24.72 -12.25
N GLY A 367 -27.63 24.54 -10.92
CA GLY A 367 -27.26 23.25 -10.30
C GLY A 367 -25.76 23.02 -10.15
N VAL A 368 -24.91 23.95 -10.62
CA VAL A 368 -23.46 23.87 -10.47
C VAL A 368 -23.03 24.52 -9.15
N SER A 369 -22.29 23.77 -8.33
CA SER A 369 -21.81 24.23 -7.03
C SER A 369 -20.78 25.35 -7.15
N ALA A 370 -20.69 26.21 -6.13
CA ALA A 370 -19.66 27.25 -6.08
C ALA A 370 -18.28 26.65 -5.81
N TRP A 371 -17.24 27.20 -6.44
CA TRP A 371 -15.87 26.83 -6.15
C TRP A 371 -15.54 27.12 -4.68
N THR A 372 -14.94 26.14 -4.02
CA THR A 372 -14.61 26.15 -2.60
C THR A 372 -13.14 25.78 -2.42
N THR A 373 -12.43 26.54 -1.58
CA THR A 373 -11.04 26.25 -1.18
C THR A 373 -10.95 24.98 -0.34
N GLY A 374 -9.87 24.22 -0.50
CA GLY A 374 -9.66 22.93 0.15
C GLY A 374 -10.48 21.78 -0.46
N VAL A 375 -11.09 22.01 -1.63
CA VAL A 375 -11.79 20.98 -2.41
C VAL A 375 -10.97 20.71 -3.67
N ALA A 376 -10.69 19.43 -3.93
CA ALA A 376 -10.05 18.99 -5.14
C ALA A 376 -11.09 18.79 -6.27
N TYR A 377 -10.77 19.25 -7.46
CA TYR A 377 -11.59 19.16 -8.67
C TYR A 377 -10.83 18.40 -9.74
N THR A 378 -11.44 17.37 -10.34
CA THR A 378 -10.86 16.62 -11.46
C THR A 378 -11.02 17.36 -12.79
N GLY A 379 -10.23 17.01 -13.81
CA GLY A 379 -10.42 17.55 -15.17
C GLY A 379 -11.86 17.32 -15.67
N GLY A 380 -12.47 18.37 -16.22
CA GLY A 380 -13.87 18.43 -16.63
C GLY A 380 -14.86 18.82 -15.54
N ALA A 381 -14.44 19.03 -14.30
CA ALA A 381 -15.35 19.48 -13.23
C ALA A 381 -15.77 20.94 -13.44
N GLU A 382 -17.07 21.20 -13.28
CA GLU A 382 -17.68 22.54 -13.42
C GLU A 382 -17.95 23.18 -12.06
N VAL A 383 -17.62 24.46 -11.93
CA VAL A 383 -17.90 25.27 -10.72
C VAL A 383 -18.38 26.66 -11.08
N THR A 384 -19.12 27.30 -10.18
CA THR A 384 -19.42 28.73 -10.28
C THR A 384 -18.41 29.55 -9.47
N TYR A 385 -17.83 30.58 -10.08
CA TYR A 385 -16.91 31.49 -9.39
C TYR A 385 -16.98 32.90 -10.00
N ALA A 386 -17.06 33.91 -9.14
CA ALA A 386 -17.16 35.33 -9.50
C ALA A 386 -18.28 35.69 -10.52
N GLY A 387 -19.35 34.89 -10.59
CA GLY A 387 -20.48 35.13 -11.49
C GLY A 387 -20.37 34.48 -12.89
N SER A 388 -19.33 33.69 -13.13
CA SER A 388 -19.16 32.87 -14.33
C SER A 388 -19.13 31.37 -14.01
N LEU A 389 -19.38 30.55 -15.04
CA LEU A 389 -19.14 29.11 -15.02
C LEU A 389 -17.69 28.83 -15.42
N TRP A 390 -17.06 27.88 -14.74
CA TRP A 390 -15.66 27.52 -14.99
C TRP A 390 -15.48 26.00 -15.03
N THR A 391 -14.69 25.52 -15.99
CA THR A 391 -14.34 24.10 -16.13
C THR A 391 -12.85 23.86 -15.85
N ALA A 392 -12.53 22.90 -14.98
CA ALA A 392 -11.15 22.50 -14.70
C ALA A 392 -10.56 21.75 -15.89
N GLN A 393 -9.36 22.12 -16.35
CA GLN A 393 -8.71 21.42 -17.47
C GLN A 393 -8.05 20.10 -17.05
N TRP A 394 -7.58 20.04 -15.81
CA TRP A 394 -6.96 18.87 -15.19
C TRP A 394 -7.22 18.93 -13.68
N TRP A 395 -6.74 17.92 -12.94
CA TRP A 395 -6.90 17.90 -11.48
C TRP A 395 -6.31 19.15 -10.84
N THR A 396 -7.04 19.76 -9.92
CA THR A 396 -6.61 20.96 -9.18
C THR A 396 -7.21 21.01 -7.80
N GLU A 397 -6.43 21.51 -6.84
CA GLU A 397 -6.90 21.84 -5.50
C GLU A 397 -6.33 23.21 -5.13
N ASN A 398 -7.18 24.09 -4.58
CA ASN A 398 -6.83 25.47 -4.20
C ASN A 398 -6.45 26.43 -5.34
N ASP A 399 -6.30 25.99 -6.61
CA ASP A 399 -6.18 26.94 -7.72
C ASP A 399 -7.51 27.63 -7.98
N THR A 400 -7.50 28.95 -7.86
CA THR A 400 -8.69 29.79 -8.00
C THR A 400 -9.06 29.96 -9.49
N PRO A 401 -10.32 29.80 -9.90
CA PRO A 401 -10.75 30.08 -11.26
C PRO A 401 -10.45 31.53 -11.69
N GLY A 402 -9.83 31.70 -12.87
CA GLY A 402 -9.30 32.98 -13.36
C GLY A 402 -7.93 33.39 -12.77
N GLY A 403 -7.32 32.55 -11.94
CA GLY A 403 -6.00 32.75 -11.36
C GLY A 403 -4.83 32.54 -12.35
N PRO A 404 -3.60 32.93 -11.96
CA PRO A 404 -2.43 32.90 -12.84
C PRO A 404 -1.98 31.49 -13.26
N ALA A 405 -2.42 30.46 -12.53
CA ALA A 405 -2.12 29.06 -12.85
C ALA A 405 -2.82 28.58 -14.14
N GLY A 406 -3.86 29.30 -14.60
CA GLY A 406 -4.53 29.01 -15.88
C GLY A 406 -5.23 27.66 -15.94
N VAL A 407 -5.52 27.02 -14.79
CA VAL A 407 -6.07 25.66 -14.72
C VAL A 407 -7.57 25.60 -15.09
N TRP A 408 -8.27 26.72 -14.97
CA TRP A 408 -9.71 26.82 -15.23
C TRP A 408 -9.99 27.57 -16.53
N ILE A 409 -10.89 27.03 -17.35
CA ILE A 409 -11.45 27.69 -18.54
C ILE A 409 -12.70 28.47 -18.13
N ASP A 410 -12.81 29.74 -18.53
CA ASP A 410 -14.03 30.55 -18.35
C ASP A 410 -15.05 30.21 -19.43
N ASP A 411 -16.15 29.57 -19.03
CA ASP A 411 -17.25 29.18 -19.92
C ASP A 411 -18.30 30.29 -20.06
N GLY A 412 -18.07 31.44 -19.44
CA GLY A 412 -18.84 32.66 -19.56
C GLY A 412 -19.76 32.96 -18.37
N ALA A 413 -20.33 34.17 -18.40
CA ALA A 413 -21.17 34.67 -17.32
C ALA A 413 -22.46 33.85 -17.14
N CYS A 414 -22.86 33.66 -15.89
CA CYS A 414 -24.15 33.08 -15.53
C CYS A 414 -25.28 34.01 -15.97
N THR A 415 -25.89 33.77 -17.14
CA THR A 415 -26.97 34.62 -17.69
C THR A 415 -28.34 33.97 -17.54
N ALA A 416 -29.35 34.74 -17.14
CA ALA A 416 -30.73 34.25 -17.11
C ALA A 416 -31.24 34.01 -18.54
N ALA A 417 -31.88 32.86 -18.77
CA ALA A 417 -32.55 32.56 -20.03
C ALA A 417 -33.61 33.65 -20.33
N ALA A 418 -33.46 34.35 -21.45
CA ALA A 418 -34.49 35.26 -21.92
C ALA A 418 -35.79 34.47 -22.16
N ALA A 419 -36.87 34.87 -21.48
CA ALA A 419 -38.20 34.31 -21.73
C ALA A 419 -38.58 34.57 -23.19
N THR A 420 -38.66 33.52 -23.99
CA THR A 420 -39.37 33.58 -25.27
C THR A 420 -40.86 33.75 -24.96
N PRO A 421 -41.54 34.79 -25.45
CA PRO A 421 -42.97 34.92 -25.26
C PRO A 421 -43.65 33.76 -25.99
N ALA A 422 -44.58 33.09 -25.31
CA ALA A 422 -45.34 31.96 -25.84
C ALA A 422 -45.97 32.33 -27.20
N VAL A 423 -45.44 31.76 -28.28
CA VAL A 423 -46.08 31.85 -29.59
C VAL A 423 -47.15 30.78 -29.63
N ASN A 424 -48.40 31.23 -29.57
CA ASN A 424 -49.58 30.40 -29.71
C ASN A 424 -49.60 29.82 -31.13
N TYR A 425 -49.27 28.54 -31.31
CA TYR A 425 -49.33 27.90 -32.62
C TYR A 425 -50.79 27.68 -33.01
N LYS A 426 -51.31 28.56 -33.86
CA LYS A 426 -52.50 28.28 -34.66
C LYS A 426 -52.11 27.21 -35.69
N VAL A 427 -52.70 26.02 -35.59
CA VAL A 427 -52.53 24.94 -36.57
C VAL A 427 -52.94 25.47 -37.95
N LEU A 428 -51.98 25.51 -38.88
CA LEU A 428 -52.24 25.74 -40.31
C LEU A 428 -52.35 24.39 -41.03
N PRO A 429 -53.27 24.24 -42.00
CA PRO A 429 -53.42 23.00 -42.75
C PRO A 429 -52.18 22.70 -43.62
N PRO A 430 -51.93 21.43 -43.95
CA PRO A 430 -50.71 21.01 -44.65
C PRO A 430 -50.62 21.63 -46.06
N PRO A 431 -49.41 21.93 -46.55
CA PRO A 431 -49.21 22.56 -47.86
C PRO A 431 -49.49 21.57 -49.00
N ALA A 432 -50.08 22.10 -50.07
CA ALA A 432 -50.33 21.37 -51.31
C ALA A 432 -49.01 21.06 -52.03
N ILE A 433 -48.87 19.82 -52.50
CA ILE A 433 -47.73 19.32 -53.26
C ILE A 433 -47.85 19.84 -54.70
N THR A 434 -46.89 20.64 -55.16
CA THR A 434 -46.71 20.95 -56.58
C THR A 434 -45.53 20.14 -57.16
N PRO A 435 -45.65 19.53 -58.35
CA PRO A 435 -44.64 18.63 -58.88
C PRO A 435 -43.44 19.37 -59.48
N ALA A 436 -42.30 18.67 -59.50
CA ALA A 436 -41.01 19.14 -60.02
C ALA A 436 -41.08 19.58 -61.50
N PRO A 437 -40.34 20.64 -61.90
CA PRO A 437 -40.13 20.92 -63.31
C PRO A 437 -39.03 20.00 -63.87
N ALA A 438 -39.32 19.43 -65.04
CA ALA A 438 -38.40 18.65 -65.85
C ALA A 438 -37.43 19.56 -66.62
N SER A 439 -36.14 19.17 -66.66
CA SER A 439 -35.23 19.14 -67.82
C SER A 439 -33.86 18.67 -67.34
#